data_AF-A0A942MAP7-F1
#
_entry.id   AF-A0A942MAP7-F1
#
_cell.length_a   1.000
_cell.length_b   1.000
_cell.length_c   1.000
_cell.angle_alpha   90.00
_cell.angle_beta   90.00
_cell.angle_gamma   90.00
#
_symmetry.space_group_name_H-M   'P 1'
#
loop_
_entity.id
_entity.type
_entity.pdbx_description
1 polymer ?
#
loop_
_entity_poly.entity_id
_entity_poly.type
_entity_poly.pdbx_seq_one_letter_code
_entity_poly.pdbx_strand_id
1 'polypeptide(L)'
;MAWNNPKTTPISRKPSYAYYKGPYPESEPEAKVVANWIRNNRPKLLLDYHSSGEIFFWYYNQTGAALERDRKIARAMAAYSGYAIEPVNPNKVPSSNLTRWASQIMQIPSICVEVGTGPSYNLTMEKLPGIFTKTKYLPLIAAMNLPDYQPYVPVSSVRLSSSTLLAVPGSAETLTATVFPANASNKKVIWSSGNPQVASVDSSGRINVYSLGSTTITATTEDKGESAFCSVTVYPKLPRLQGTDRYVTAVEISRSGWDYTQNVVLVRGDDFSDAAVNGYPILLTGRDKLSPETLAYISEAEITRTLVIGGNSAVSEAVFRQLPQPHRISGATRYDTAIEGYIHFYPLSDSLFVSTGHSFADALTGAALAAKHGAGVLLVGSQIPQTLDLLITEKQITSLTIFGGSGAIPSSVEASISRMLQK
;
A
#
# COMPACT_ATOMS: atom_id res chain seq x y z
N MET A 1 22.00 39.80 3.09
CA MET A 1 22.05 41.13 2.45
C MET A 1 22.40 42.14 3.52
N ALA A 2 23.53 42.84 3.39
CA ALA A 2 23.85 43.95 4.27
C ALA A 2 22.79 45.04 4.05
N TRP A 3 22.15 45.49 5.12
CA TRP A 3 21.21 46.60 5.07
C TRP A 3 21.98 47.84 4.63
N ASN A 4 21.73 48.31 3.40
CA ASN A 4 22.32 49.56 2.95
C ASN A 4 21.76 50.71 3.80
N ASN A 5 22.72 51.49 4.28
CA ASN A 5 22.63 52.63 5.18
C ASN A 5 21.40 53.52 4.91
N PRO A 6 20.50 53.73 5.89
CA PRO A 6 19.35 54.62 5.70
C PRO A 6 19.83 56.08 5.67
N LYS A 7 19.87 56.65 4.46
CA LYS A 7 19.95 58.09 4.13
C LYS A 7 21.21 58.81 4.64
N THR A 8 22.09 59.16 3.70
CA THR A 8 23.39 59.82 3.81
C THR A 8 23.34 61.30 4.25
N THR A 9 22.52 61.68 5.23
CA THR A 9 22.48 63.07 5.73
C THR A 9 22.91 63.14 7.20
N PRO A 10 23.86 64.02 7.58
CA PRO A 10 24.27 64.17 8.98
C PRO A 10 23.10 64.62 9.84
N ILE A 11 22.67 63.78 10.80
CA ILE A 11 21.58 64.08 11.73
C ILE A 11 22.13 65.02 12.81
N SER A 12 22.18 66.33 12.53
CA SER A 12 22.49 67.36 13.54
C SER A 12 21.26 67.87 14.28
N ARG A 13 20.06 67.36 13.99
CA ARG A 13 18.82 67.70 14.72
C ARG A 13 17.95 66.45 14.85
N LYS A 14 17.26 66.37 16.00
CA LYS A 14 16.30 65.33 16.43
C LYS A 14 15.54 64.69 15.25
N PRO A 15 15.28 63.36 15.27
CA PRO A 15 14.50 62.69 14.24
C PRO A 15 13.18 63.44 13.98
N SER A 16 13.02 63.93 12.75
CA SER A 16 11.88 64.73 12.30
C SER A 16 10.76 63.84 11.75
N TYR A 17 9.50 64.25 11.96
CA TYR A 17 8.31 63.68 11.32
C TYR A 17 8.44 63.60 9.78
N ALA A 18 9.29 64.42 9.16
CA ALA A 18 9.57 64.38 7.72
C ALA A 18 10.16 63.04 7.21
N TYR A 19 10.63 62.16 8.10
CA TYR A 19 11.12 60.81 7.76
C TYR A 19 10.06 59.71 7.98
N TYR A 20 8.85 60.09 8.39
CA TYR A 20 7.71 59.20 8.53
C TYR A 20 7.22 58.75 7.15
N LYS A 21 7.05 57.43 6.94
CA LYS A 21 6.60 56.86 5.65
C LYS A 21 5.11 57.12 5.32
N GLY A 22 4.48 58.07 6.02
CA GLY A 22 3.08 58.41 5.86
C GLY A 22 2.12 57.28 6.29
N PRO A 23 0.81 57.44 6.01
CA PRO A 23 -0.23 56.47 6.38
C PRO A 23 -0.25 55.20 5.50
N TYR A 24 0.50 55.17 4.40
CA TYR A 24 0.52 54.06 3.43
C TYR A 24 1.92 53.48 3.22
N PRO A 25 2.54 52.87 4.24
CA PRO A 25 3.92 52.37 4.15
C PRO A 25 4.12 51.36 3.01
N GLU A 26 3.06 50.67 2.59
CA GLU A 26 3.06 49.73 1.46
C GLU A 26 3.30 50.38 0.10
N SER A 27 3.30 51.71 -0.03
CA SER A 27 3.69 52.36 -1.29
C SER A 27 5.20 52.24 -1.55
N GLU A 28 6.00 52.13 -0.49
CA GLU A 28 7.46 52.08 -0.56
C GLU A 28 7.97 50.67 -0.97
N PRO A 29 8.90 50.55 -1.93
CA PRO A 29 9.38 49.26 -2.44
C PRO A 29 9.88 48.29 -1.36
N GLU A 30 10.66 48.77 -0.38
CA GLU A 30 11.20 47.94 0.69
C GLU A 30 10.12 47.44 1.66
N ALA A 31 9.07 48.24 1.89
CA ALA A 31 7.96 47.85 2.75
C ALA A 31 7.07 46.79 2.07
N LYS A 32 6.88 46.88 0.73
CA LYS A 32 6.19 45.84 -0.06
C LYS A 32 6.88 44.49 0.05
N VAL A 33 8.22 44.45 0.01
CA VAL A 33 9.00 43.21 0.13
C VAL A 33 8.75 42.55 1.49
N VAL A 34 8.83 43.33 2.57
CA VAL A 34 8.59 42.84 3.93
C VAL A 34 7.12 42.40 4.09
N ALA A 35 6.16 43.17 3.59
CA ALA A 35 4.73 42.82 3.62
C ALA A 35 4.43 41.50 2.89
N ASN A 36 4.99 41.31 1.69
CA ASN A 36 4.86 40.08 0.92
C ASN A 36 5.46 38.89 1.68
N TRP A 37 6.64 39.07 2.29
CA TRP A 37 7.27 38.03 3.10
C TRP A 37 6.39 37.64 4.29
N ILE A 38 5.83 38.62 5.03
CA ILE A 38 4.94 38.34 6.16
C ILE A 38 3.67 37.60 5.69
N ARG A 39 3.05 38.02 4.58
CA ARG A 39 1.86 37.34 4.02
C ARG A 39 2.13 35.88 3.67
N ASN A 40 3.30 35.61 3.08
CA ASN A 40 3.67 34.29 2.60
C ASN A 40 4.16 33.34 3.71
N ASN A 41 4.62 33.88 4.84
CA ASN A 41 5.21 33.09 5.92
C ASN A 41 4.38 33.09 7.21
N ARG A 42 3.35 33.96 7.31
CA ARG A 42 2.41 34.08 8.43
C ARG A 42 3.05 33.87 9.81
N PRO A 43 4.03 34.70 10.20
CA PRO A 43 4.67 34.57 11.50
C PRO A 43 3.63 34.75 12.62
N LYS A 44 3.77 33.99 13.71
CA LYS A 44 2.86 34.06 14.87
C LYS A 44 2.99 35.36 15.68
N LEU A 45 4.09 36.09 15.48
CA LEU A 45 4.44 37.33 16.16
C LEU A 45 5.34 38.17 15.24
N LEU A 46 5.06 39.46 15.12
CA LEU A 46 5.92 40.42 14.43
C LEU A 46 6.78 41.17 15.44
N LEU A 47 7.99 41.53 15.05
CA LEU A 47 8.85 42.41 15.83
C LEU A 47 9.25 43.62 14.99
N ASP A 48 9.01 44.81 15.51
CA ASP A 48 9.27 46.08 14.84
C ASP A 48 10.31 46.93 15.60
N TYR A 49 10.99 47.84 14.90
CA TYR A 49 12.03 48.73 15.42
C TYR A 49 11.77 50.18 14.98
N HIS A 50 11.84 51.15 15.90
CA HIS A 50 11.65 52.58 15.59
C HIS A 50 12.88 53.42 15.95
N SER A 51 13.19 54.44 15.15
CA SER A 51 14.40 55.27 15.26
C SER A 51 14.22 56.57 16.07
N SER A 52 13.11 56.76 16.76
CA SER A 52 12.75 58.05 17.40
C SER A 52 13.44 58.34 18.73
N GLY A 53 14.08 57.37 19.38
CA GLY A 53 14.66 57.66 20.69
C GLY A 53 13.73 57.44 21.90
N GLU A 54 12.75 56.52 21.87
CA GLU A 54 11.92 56.10 23.05
C GLU A 54 11.76 54.56 23.08
N ILE A 55 11.13 53.91 24.09
CA ILE A 55 10.79 52.45 24.15
C ILE A 55 9.27 52.27 24.27
N PHE A 56 8.48 52.39 23.21
CA PHE A 56 7.02 52.14 23.28
C PHE A 56 6.66 50.67 23.12
N PHE A 57 5.95 50.17 24.13
CA PHE A 57 5.10 48.99 24.03
C PHE A 57 3.78 49.39 23.38
N TRP A 58 3.59 49.07 22.09
CA TRP A 58 2.30 49.32 21.44
C TRP A 58 1.34 48.17 21.70
N TYR A 59 0.46 48.41 22.67
CA TYR A 59 -0.68 47.57 23.02
C TYR A 59 -1.69 47.55 21.87
N TYR A 60 -1.75 46.48 21.09
CA TYR A 60 -2.86 46.27 20.15
C TYR A 60 -3.99 45.49 20.83
N ASN A 61 -4.73 46.16 21.71
CA ASN A 61 -6.01 45.69 22.26
C ASN A 61 -6.02 44.25 22.82
N GLN A 62 -4.86 43.72 23.20
CA GLN A 62 -4.72 42.33 23.63
C GLN A 62 -5.16 42.18 25.08
N THR A 63 -6.02 41.21 25.35
CA THR A 63 -6.50 40.90 26.70
C THR A 63 -6.14 39.45 27.07
N GLY A 64 -6.25 39.11 28.36
CA GLY A 64 -6.04 37.74 28.84
C GLY A 64 -4.64 37.17 28.54
N ALA A 65 -4.59 35.94 28.03
CA ALA A 65 -3.34 35.18 27.84
C ALA A 65 -2.36 35.82 26.85
N ALA A 66 -2.86 36.53 25.83
CA ALA A 66 -2.02 37.20 24.84
C ALA A 66 -1.25 38.37 25.47
N LEU A 67 -1.91 39.16 26.32
CA LEU A 67 -1.28 40.23 27.09
C LEU A 67 -0.18 39.71 28.02
N GLU A 68 -0.43 38.59 28.71
CA GLU A 68 0.56 38.01 29.63
C GLU A 68 1.76 37.40 28.88
N ARG A 69 1.53 36.76 27.73
CA ARG A 69 2.61 36.31 26.82
C ARG A 69 3.49 37.49 26.42
N ASP A 70 2.88 38.58 25.94
CA ASP A 70 3.62 39.75 25.45
C ASP A 70 4.39 40.46 26.58
N ARG A 71 3.82 40.50 27.79
CA ARG A 71 4.54 40.98 29.00
C ARG A 71 5.73 40.11 29.36
N LYS A 72 5.62 38.78 29.28
CA LYS A 72 6.74 37.86 29.53
C LYS A 72 7.88 38.07 28.53
N ILE A 73 7.54 38.26 27.25
CA ILE A 73 8.52 38.56 26.20
C ILE A 73 9.21 39.90 26.49
N ALA A 74 8.44 40.95 26.80
CA ALA A 74 8.98 42.26 27.12
C ALA A 74 9.91 42.22 28.36
N ARG A 75 9.55 41.46 29.40
CA ARG A 75 10.39 41.23 30.59
C ARG A 75 11.70 40.52 30.24
N ALA A 76 11.65 39.49 29.40
CA ALA A 76 12.83 38.77 28.96
C ALA A 76 13.76 39.69 28.14
N MET A 77 13.19 40.50 27.24
CA MET A 77 13.94 41.49 26.47
C MET A 77 14.62 42.53 27.37
N ALA A 78 13.87 43.09 28.32
CA ALA A 78 14.37 44.08 29.29
C ALA A 78 15.52 43.52 30.14
N ALA A 79 15.39 42.29 30.65
CA ALA A 79 16.43 41.63 31.44
C ALA A 79 17.71 41.38 30.61
N TYR A 80 17.57 41.03 29.33
CA TYR A 80 18.71 40.75 28.46
C TYR A 80 19.42 42.03 27.97
N SER A 81 18.65 43.06 27.60
CA SER A 81 19.22 44.29 27.04
C SER A 81 19.61 45.32 28.09
N GLY A 82 19.12 45.17 29.33
CA GLY A 82 19.22 46.19 30.38
C GLY A 82 18.29 47.38 30.17
N TYR A 83 17.31 47.26 29.27
CA TYR A 83 16.35 48.34 28.98
C TYR A 83 15.15 48.30 29.92
N ALA A 84 14.58 49.47 30.20
CA ALA A 84 13.35 49.57 30.97
C ALA A 84 12.13 49.24 30.11
N ILE A 85 11.15 48.56 30.71
CA ILE A 85 9.80 48.43 30.13
C ILE A 85 9.03 49.68 30.54
N GLU A 86 8.54 50.48 29.58
CA GLU A 86 7.63 51.59 29.92
C GLU A 86 6.37 50.99 30.59
N PRO A 87 5.96 51.50 31.77
CA PRO A 87 4.75 51.02 32.42
C PRO A 87 3.55 51.27 31.50
N VAL A 88 2.73 50.23 31.30
CA VAL A 88 1.47 50.34 30.57
C VAL A 88 0.59 51.33 31.34
N ASN A 89 0.43 52.55 30.82
CA ASN A 89 -0.54 53.48 31.36
C ASN A 89 -1.92 53.11 30.78
N PRO A 90 -2.85 52.55 31.58
CA PRO A 90 -4.15 52.10 31.10
C PRO A 90 -5.03 53.24 30.56
N ASN A 91 -4.68 54.49 30.88
CA ASN A 91 -5.40 55.70 30.46
C ASN A 91 -4.69 56.45 29.32
N LYS A 92 -3.50 56.01 28.89
CA LYS A 92 -2.80 56.60 27.74
C LYS A 92 -3.46 56.03 26.49
N VAL A 93 -4.36 56.80 25.89
CA VAL A 93 -4.84 56.51 24.53
C VAL A 93 -3.60 56.45 23.64
N PRO A 94 -3.31 55.31 22.98
CA PRO A 94 -2.18 55.22 22.07
C PRO A 94 -2.29 56.39 21.10
N SER A 95 -1.26 57.24 20.97
CA SER A 95 -1.35 58.45 20.16
C SER A 95 -1.91 58.06 18.79
N SER A 96 -3.08 58.59 18.46
CA SER A 96 -3.98 58.07 17.42
C SER A 96 -3.43 58.13 15.98
N ASN A 97 -2.15 58.42 15.80
CA ASN A 97 -1.48 58.56 14.51
C ASN A 97 -0.25 57.64 14.34
N LEU A 98 0.13 56.83 15.34
CA LEU A 98 1.26 55.88 15.28
C LEU A 98 0.79 54.42 15.14
N THR A 99 -0.27 54.22 14.34
CA THR A 99 -0.80 52.91 14.02
C THR A 99 0.16 52.17 13.07
N ARG A 100 0.89 51.20 13.62
CA ARG A 100 1.82 50.38 12.84
C ARG A 100 1.03 49.43 11.94
N TRP A 101 1.07 49.73 10.66
CA TRP A 101 0.36 49.07 9.55
C TRP A 101 0.31 47.54 9.64
N ALA A 102 1.43 46.88 9.99
CA ALA A 102 1.52 45.43 9.95
C ALA A 102 0.65 44.75 11.03
N SER A 103 0.48 45.33 12.22
CA SER A 103 -0.35 44.72 13.26
C SER A 103 -1.85 44.88 12.97
N GLN A 104 -2.25 46.04 12.45
CA GLN A 104 -3.65 46.33 12.18
C GLN A 104 -4.18 45.68 10.90
N ILE A 105 -3.42 45.76 9.81
CA ILE A 105 -3.85 45.26 8.51
C ILE A 105 -3.71 43.75 8.45
N MET A 106 -2.64 43.19 9.02
CA MET A 106 -2.38 41.75 8.93
C MET A 106 -3.03 40.96 10.06
N GLN A 107 -3.57 41.62 11.10
CA GLN A 107 -4.08 40.99 12.32
C GLN A 107 -3.09 40.04 13.00
N ILE A 108 -1.79 40.31 12.88
CA ILE A 108 -0.73 39.54 13.54
C ILE A 108 -0.29 40.31 14.80
N PRO A 109 -0.20 39.65 15.96
CA PRO A 109 0.39 40.25 17.15
C PRO A 109 1.78 40.83 16.85
N SER A 110 2.09 42.03 17.32
CA SER A 110 3.42 42.62 17.12
C SER A 110 3.98 43.21 18.41
N ILE A 111 5.27 43.00 18.65
CA ILE A 111 6.04 43.74 19.64
C ILE A 111 6.87 44.78 18.91
N CYS A 112 6.98 45.99 19.43
CA CYS A 112 8.04 46.90 19.00
C CYS A 112 9.05 47.05 20.11
N VAL A 113 10.33 46.92 19.75
CA VAL A 113 11.43 47.43 20.55
C VAL A 113 11.77 48.81 20.01
N GLU A 114 11.52 49.84 20.80
CA GLU A 114 12.09 51.15 20.49
C GLU A 114 13.34 51.35 21.37
N VAL A 115 14.23 52.26 20.97
CA VAL A 115 15.49 52.56 21.66
C VAL A 115 15.48 54.04 21.98
N GLY A 116 15.67 54.43 23.26
CA GLY A 116 15.44 55.82 23.63
C GLY A 116 16.07 56.49 24.84
N THR A 117 16.07 57.84 24.79
CA THR A 117 16.64 58.74 25.80
C THR A 117 15.65 58.94 26.94
N GLY A 118 15.63 58.03 27.90
CA GLY A 118 15.05 58.33 29.22
C GLY A 118 15.85 59.46 29.91
N PRO A 119 15.27 60.13 30.94
CA PRO A 119 15.89 61.29 31.61
C PRO A 119 17.26 61.01 32.26
N SER A 120 17.72 59.75 32.29
CA SER A 120 19.01 59.33 32.83
C SER A 120 20.01 58.78 31.80
N TYR A 121 19.69 58.76 30.50
CA TYR A 121 20.54 58.12 29.48
C TYR A 121 20.77 59.00 28.25
N ASN A 122 21.93 59.66 28.21
CA ASN A 122 22.46 60.31 27.00
C ASN A 122 22.91 59.25 25.97
N LEU A 123 22.00 58.92 25.04
CA LEU A 123 22.30 58.14 23.83
C LEU A 123 22.90 59.07 22.77
N THR A 124 24.18 58.89 22.49
CA THR A 124 24.88 59.57 21.39
C THR A 124 24.93 58.65 20.16
N MET A 125 25.05 59.22 18.96
CA MET A 125 25.17 58.45 17.70
C MET A 125 26.31 57.42 17.74
N GLU A 126 27.39 57.69 18.48
CA GLU A 126 28.51 56.75 18.68
C GLU A 126 28.12 55.48 19.46
N LYS A 127 27.09 55.55 20.31
CA LYS A 127 26.61 54.38 21.09
C LYS A 127 25.60 53.53 20.31
N LEU A 128 24.99 54.07 19.24
CA LEU A 128 23.99 53.37 18.43
C LEU A 128 24.54 52.10 17.76
N PRO A 129 25.73 52.09 17.12
CA PRO A 129 26.31 50.87 16.57
C PRO A 129 26.46 49.77 17.62
N GLY A 130 26.93 50.10 18.82
CA GLY A 130 27.07 49.13 19.93
C GLY A 130 25.72 48.59 20.41
N ILE A 131 24.69 49.42 20.41
CA ILE A 131 23.31 49.03 20.73
C ILE A 131 22.77 48.08 19.68
N PHE A 132 22.78 48.43 18.40
CA PHE A 132 22.34 47.54 17.32
C PHE A 132 23.12 46.22 17.29
N THR A 133 24.40 46.23 17.67
CA THR A 133 25.23 45.02 17.76
C THR A 133 24.83 44.12 18.94
N LYS A 134 24.31 44.69 20.04
CA LYS A 134 23.77 43.95 21.20
C LYS A 134 22.31 43.53 21.00
N THR A 135 21.53 44.31 20.26
CA THR A 135 20.09 44.10 20.04
C THR A 135 19.76 43.33 18.76
N LYS A 136 20.69 43.15 17.82
CA LYS A 136 20.46 42.39 16.57
C LYS A 136 19.93 40.97 16.80
N TYR A 137 20.22 40.37 17.96
CA TYR A 137 19.78 39.03 18.33
C TYR A 137 18.59 39.01 19.30
N LEU A 138 18.11 40.15 19.79
CA LEU A 138 16.92 40.25 20.64
C LEU A 138 15.67 39.55 20.05
N PRO A 139 15.36 39.63 18.74
CA PRO A 139 14.21 38.91 18.18
C PRO A 139 14.36 37.40 18.34
N LEU A 140 15.57 36.88 18.10
CA LEU A 140 15.87 35.46 18.16
C LEU A 140 15.84 34.98 19.61
N ILE A 141 16.44 35.74 20.54
CA ILE A 141 16.51 35.41 21.97
C ILE A 141 15.14 35.49 22.64
N ALA A 142 14.36 36.53 22.33
CA ALA A 142 13.00 36.67 22.84
C ALA A 142 12.06 35.57 22.35
N ALA A 143 12.23 35.15 21.10
CA ALA A 143 11.50 34.03 20.53
C ALA A 143 11.97 32.68 21.11
N MET A 144 13.27 32.49 21.38
CA MET A 144 13.81 31.27 21.99
C MET A 144 13.47 31.10 23.48
N ASN A 145 13.15 32.19 24.20
CA ASN A 145 12.79 32.17 25.61
C ASN A 145 11.27 32.05 25.88
N LEU A 146 10.46 31.92 24.82
CA LEU A 146 9.05 31.58 24.93
C LEU A 146 8.90 30.05 24.94
N PRO A 147 8.32 29.44 25.99
CA PRO A 147 8.14 27.99 26.08
C PRO A 147 7.40 27.39 24.86
N ASP A 148 6.54 28.18 24.21
CA ASP A 148 5.64 27.74 23.15
C ASP A 148 6.00 28.28 21.75
N TYR A 149 7.12 29.00 21.60
CA TYR A 149 7.51 29.52 20.29
C TYR A 149 8.33 28.48 19.52
N GLN A 150 7.71 27.91 18.51
CA GLN A 150 8.38 27.08 17.50
C GLN A 150 8.51 27.91 16.22
N PRO A 151 9.72 28.12 15.68
CA PRO A 151 9.89 28.80 14.40
C PRO A 151 9.15 28.02 13.29
N TYR A 152 8.53 28.75 12.37
CA TYR A 152 7.92 28.12 11.20
C TYR A 152 8.99 27.39 10.38
N VAL A 153 8.77 26.09 10.18
CA VAL A 153 9.59 25.22 9.34
C VAL A 153 8.73 24.83 8.13
N PRO A 154 9.03 25.35 6.93
CA PRO A 154 8.25 25.03 5.73
C PRO A 154 8.45 23.58 5.31
N VAL A 155 7.43 23.02 4.67
CA VAL A 155 7.56 21.75 3.92
C VAL A 155 8.55 21.92 2.77
N SER A 156 9.38 20.90 2.55
CA SER A 156 10.32 20.81 1.43
C SER A 156 9.99 19.69 0.44
N SER A 157 9.30 18.62 0.88
CA SER A 157 8.82 17.55 0.00
C SER A 157 7.83 16.63 0.72
N VAL A 158 7.12 15.81 -0.06
CA VAL A 158 6.32 14.69 0.42
C VAL A 158 6.70 13.43 -0.36
N ARG A 159 6.66 12.26 0.29
CA ARG A 159 6.94 10.96 -0.32
C ARG A 159 5.84 9.97 0.02
N LEU A 160 5.49 9.10 -0.92
CA LEU A 160 4.54 8.01 -0.71
C LEU A 160 5.26 6.71 -0.38
N SER A 161 4.60 5.82 0.36
CA SER A 161 5.08 4.46 0.65
C SER A 161 5.26 3.59 -0.59
N SER A 162 4.55 3.91 -1.68
CA SER A 162 4.74 3.30 -3.01
C SER A 162 4.43 4.31 -4.11
N SER A 163 5.14 4.19 -5.25
CA SER A 163 4.88 4.95 -6.48
C SER A 163 3.99 4.17 -7.47
N THR A 164 3.77 2.88 -7.25
CA THR A 164 2.87 2.04 -8.06
C THR A 164 2.07 1.08 -7.19
N LEU A 165 0.88 0.71 -7.66
CA LEU A 165 0.01 -0.23 -6.98
C LEU A 165 -0.78 -1.06 -7.99
N LEU A 166 -0.83 -2.37 -7.78
CA LEU A 166 -1.68 -3.28 -8.54
C LEU A 166 -2.85 -3.73 -7.67
N ALA A 167 -4.07 -3.64 -8.19
CA ALA A 167 -5.28 -3.97 -7.44
C ALA A 167 -6.31 -4.71 -8.29
N VAL A 168 -7.37 -5.18 -7.63
CA VAL A 168 -8.55 -5.78 -8.27
C VAL A 168 -9.81 -5.07 -7.76
N PRO A 169 -10.91 -5.06 -8.53
CA PRO A 169 -12.17 -4.47 -8.09
C PRO A 169 -12.63 -4.99 -6.73
N GLY A 170 -13.08 -4.08 -5.86
CA GLY A 170 -13.55 -4.37 -4.50
C GLY A 170 -12.45 -4.49 -3.46
N SER A 171 -11.16 -4.42 -3.82
CA SER A 171 -10.07 -4.36 -2.84
C SER A 171 -9.93 -2.95 -2.24
N ALA A 172 -9.26 -2.89 -1.10
CA ALA A 172 -8.87 -1.63 -0.48
C ALA A 172 -7.40 -1.69 -0.06
N GLU A 173 -6.67 -0.61 -0.32
CA GLU A 173 -5.24 -0.48 -0.05
C GLU A 173 -4.97 0.80 0.74
N THR A 174 -3.79 0.96 1.32
CA THR A 174 -3.44 2.20 2.05
C THR A 174 -2.08 2.72 1.63
N LEU A 175 -2.03 3.98 1.21
CA LEU A 175 -0.79 4.70 0.97
C LEU A 175 -0.47 5.62 2.16
N THR A 176 0.77 5.58 2.62
CA THR A 176 1.26 6.50 3.64
C THR A 176 2.03 7.63 2.98
N ALA A 177 1.69 8.88 3.32
CA ALA A 177 2.42 10.07 2.90
C ALA A 177 3.33 10.57 4.03
N THR A 178 4.63 10.70 3.75
CA THR A 178 5.65 11.18 4.68
C THR A 178 6.12 12.57 4.26
N VAL A 179 5.90 13.58 5.11
CA VAL A 179 6.26 14.99 4.87
C VAL A 179 7.66 15.30 5.42
N PHE A 180 8.47 16.02 4.65
CA PHE A 180 9.81 16.46 5.02
C PHE A 180 9.93 18.00 5.03
N PRO A 181 10.76 18.56 5.93
CA PRO A 181 11.49 17.86 7.00
C PRO A 181 10.53 17.33 8.08
N ALA A 182 11.00 16.37 8.88
CA ALA A 182 10.16 15.71 9.89
C ALA A 182 9.68 16.67 11.00
N ASN A 183 10.22 17.88 11.11
CA ASN A 183 9.78 18.95 12.01
C ASN A 183 9.01 20.08 11.29
N ALA A 184 8.53 19.87 10.05
CA ALA A 184 7.70 20.83 9.34
C ALA A 184 6.50 21.26 10.20
N SER A 185 6.19 22.56 10.19
CA SER A 185 5.16 23.14 11.06
C SER A 185 3.73 22.77 10.67
N ASN A 186 3.47 22.47 9.39
CA ASN A 186 2.21 21.92 8.93
C ASN A 186 2.49 20.68 8.06
N LYS A 187 2.05 19.51 8.51
CA LYS A 187 2.24 18.22 7.83
C LYS A 187 0.95 17.68 7.21
N LYS A 188 -0.10 18.50 7.13
CA LYS A 188 -1.39 18.08 6.58
C LYS A 188 -1.25 17.79 5.08
N VAL A 189 -1.81 16.65 4.67
CA VAL A 189 -1.81 16.17 3.29
C VAL A 189 -3.25 16.10 2.80
N ILE A 190 -3.48 16.59 1.58
CA ILE A 190 -4.72 16.53 0.83
C ILE A 190 -4.56 15.46 -0.24
N TRP A 191 -5.52 14.54 -0.31
CA TRP A 191 -5.51 13.43 -1.25
C TRP A 191 -6.47 13.67 -2.41
N SER A 192 -6.10 13.22 -3.60
CA SER A 192 -6.97 13.22 -4.77
C SER A 192 -6.72 12.01 -5.67
N SER A 193 -7.71 11.67 -6.50
CA SER A 193 -7.60 10.64 -7.54
C SER A 193 -7.88 11.25 -8.90
N GLY A 194 -7.06 10.90 -9.90
CA GLY A 194 -7.27 11.32 -11.29
C GLY A 194 -8.52 10.72 -11.93
N ASN A 195 -8.97 9.57 -11.46
CA ASN A 195 -10.22 8.92 -11.88
C ASN A 195 -10.84 8.13 -10.71
N PRO A 196 -11.73 8.77 -9.93
CA PRO A 196 -12.42 8.14 -8.81
C PRO A 196 -13.33 6.96 -9.18
N GLN A 197 -13.70 6.80 -10.47
CA GLN A 197 -14.48 5.64 -10.93
C GLN A 197 -13.65 4.37 -11.06
N VAL A 198 -12.31 4.50 -11.19
CA VAL A 198 -11.36 3.38 -11.18
C VAL A 198 -10.93 3.08 -9.74
N ALA A 199 -10.41 4.09 -9.06
CA ALA A 199 -10.09 4.03 -7.64
C ALA A 199 -10.19 5.40 -6.98
N SER A 200 -10.78 5.47 -5.80
CA SER A 200 -10.86 6.69 -4.97
C SER A 200 -9.90 6.61 -3.80
N VAL A 201 -9.56 7.75 -3.19
CA VAL A 201 -8.74 7.83 -1.98
C VAL A 201 -9.44 8.72 -0.95
N ASP A 202 -9.40 8.33 0.32
CA ASP A 202 -9.94 9.13 1.42
C ASP A 202 -8.88 10.01 2.12
N SER A 203 -9.27 10.77 3.14
CA SER A 203 -8.37 11.67 3.87
C SER A 203 -7.26 10.97 4.65
N SER A 204 -7.38 9.66 4.89
CA SER A 204 -6.37 8.84 5.57
C SER A 204 -5.37 8.20 4.60
N GLY A 205 -5.57 8.34 3.29
CA GLY A 205 -4.77 7.66 2.26
C GLY A 205 -5.26 6.25 1.94
N ARG A 206 -6.46 5.86 2.41
CA ARG A 206 -7.07 4.57 2.06
C ARG A 206 -7.69 4.67 0.66
N ILE A 207 -7.27 3.76 -0.20
CA ILE A 207 -7.73 3.64 -1.58
C ILE A 207 -8.84 2.58 -1.65
N ASN A 208 -9.98 2.92 -2.25
CA ASN A 208 -11.05 1.98 -2.57
C ASN A 208 -11.13 1.78 -4.08
N VAL A 209 -11.10 0.53 -4.53
CA VAL A 209 -10.95 0.15 -5.95
C VAL A 209 -12.27 -0.37 -6.51
N TYR A 210 -12.70 0.15 -7.67
CA TYR A 210 -14.05 -0.11 -8.20
C TYR A 210 -14.08 -0.80 -9.56
N SER A 211 -13.28 -0.34 -10.52
CA SER A 211 -13.38 -0.82 -11.91
C SER A 211 -12.01 -0.95 -12.57
N LEU A 212 -11.97 -1.71 -13.66
CA LEU A 212 -10.75 -1.93 -14.44
C LEU A 212 -10.23 -0.63 -15.05
N GLY A 213 -8.92 -0.54 -15.20
CA GLY A 213 -8.27 0.63 -15.79
C GLY A 213 -7.10 1.11 -14.93
N SER A 214 -6.71 2.36 -15.14
CA SER A 214 -5.64 2.98 -14.35
C SER A 214 -6.03 4.39 -13.89
N THR A 215 -5.49 4.78 -12.75
CA THR A 215 -5.62 6.13 -12.19
C THR A 215 -4.35 6.51 -11.43
N THR A 216 -4.16 7.80 -11.18
CA THR A 216 -3.09 8.30 -10.33
C THR A 216 -3.69 8.84 -9.04
N ILE A 217 -3.17 8.36 -7.91
CA ILE A 217 -3.45 8.92 -6.59
C ILE A 217 -2.38 9.97 -6.28
N THR A 218 -2.80 11.16 -5.89
CA THR A 218 -1.93 12.29 -5.57
C THR A 218 -2.07 12.67 -4.11
N ALA A 219 -0.93 12.82 -3.43
CA ALA A 219 -0.83 13.42 -2.11
C ALA A 219 -0.19 14.80 -2.25
N THR A 220 -0.91 15.85 -1.86
CA THR A 220 -0.43 17.24 -1.90
C THR A 220 -0.42 17.82 -0.50
N THR A 221 0.72 18.38 -0.10
CA THR A 221 0.84 19.06 1.19
C THR A 221 0.07 20.38 1.18
N GLU A 222 -0.64 20.67 2.26
CA GLU A 222 -1.37 21.94 2.39
C GLU A 222 -0.40 23.13 2.49
N ASP A 223 0.77 22.91 3.10
CA ASP A 223 1.87 23.88 3.15
C ASP A 223 2.74 23.76 1.89
N LYS A 224 2.90 24.87 1.16
CA LYS A 224 3.68 25.00 -0.09
C LYS A 224 3.21 24.17 -1.30
N GLY A 225 2.31 23.20 -1.15
CA GLY A 225 1.73 22.48 -2.30
C GLY A 225 2.62 21.39 -2.89
N GLU A 226 3.64 20.92 -2.16
CA GLU A 226 4.50 19.81 -2.60
C GLU A 226 3.66 18.55 -2.81
N SER A 227 3.93 17.81 -3.89
CA SER A 227 3.10 16.68 -4.32
C SER A 227 3.90 15.40 -4.59
N ALA A 228 3.27 14.25 -4.32
CA ALA A 228 3.76 12.92 -4.69
C ALA A 228 2.64 12.08 -5.32
N PHE A 229 3.03 11.11 -6.16
CA PHE A 229 2.12 10.40 -7.05
C PHE A 229 2.28 8.89 -6.93
N CYS A 230 1.17 8.16 -6.99
CA CYS A 230 1.14 6.71 -7.09
C CYS A 230 0.25 6.28 -8.26
N SER A 231 0.79 5.50 -9.18
CA SER A 231 0.02 4.94 -10.30
C SER A 231 -0.65 3.64 -9.89
N VAL A 232 -1.98 3.62 -9.94
CA VAL A 232 -2.81 2.45 -9.61
C VAL A 232 -3.29 1.81 -10.91
N THR A 233 -3.02 0.52 -11.09
CA THR A 233 -3.54 -0.28 -12.21
C THR A 233 -4.43 -1.41 -11.68
N VAL A 234 -5.65 -1.49 -12.20
CA VAL A 234 -6.67 -2.43 -11.76
C VAL A 234 -6.87 -3.53 -12.79
N TYR A 235 -6.67 -4.78 -12.37
CA TYR A 235 -6.78 -5.97 -13.20
C TYR A 235 -8.04 -6.78 -12.86
N PRO A 236 -8.53 -7.61 -13.79
CA PRO A 236 -9.60 -8.54 -13.48
C PRO A 236 -9.18 -9.50 -12.36
N LYS A 237 -10.09 -9.73 -11.42
CA LYS A 237 -9.93 -10.79 -10.43
C LYS A 237 -10.02 -12.13 -11.15
N LEU A 238 -8.90 -12.85 -11.22
CA LEU A 238 -8.90 -14.20 -11.78
C LEU A 238 -9.60 -15.17 -10.81
N PRO A 239 -10.49 -16.04 -11.30
CA PRO A 239 -11.04 -17.10 -10.47
C PRO A 239 -9.89 -18.02 -10.02
N ARG A 240 -9.88 -18.33 -8.73
CA ARG A 240 -8.93 -19.29 -8.14
C ARG A 240 -9.72 -20.41 -7.53
N LEU A 241 -9.55 -21.60 -8.09
CA LEU A 241 -10.14 -22.83 -7.57
C LEU A 241 -9.16 -23.41 -6.55
N GLN A 242 -9.45 -23.21 -5.27
CA GLN A 242 -8.59 -23.66 -4.18
C GLN A 242 -9.43 -23.96 -2.94
N GLY A 243 -8.95 -24.89 -2.13
CA GLY A 243 -9.48 -25.17 -0.81
C GLY A 243 -8.42 -25.05 0.28
N THR A 244 -8.83 -25.26 1.53
CA THR A 244 -7.92 -25.34 2.69
C THR A 244 -6.97 -26.53 2.60
N ASP A 245 -7.35 -27.56 1.85
CA ASP A 245 -6.54 -28.73 1.54
C ASP A 245 -6.88 -29.28 0.15
N ARG A 246 -6.32 -30.45 -0.18
CA ARG A 246 -6.53 -31.14 -1.46
C ARG A 246 -7.97 -31.62 -1.66
N TYR A 247 -8.68 -32.02 -0.60
CA TYR A 247 -10.04 -32.52 -0.66
C TYR A 247 -11.00 -31.38 -1.01
N VAL A 248 -10.85 -30.25 -0.33
CA VAL A 248 -11.63 -29.05 -0.61
C VAL A 248 -11.27 -28.48 -1.99
N THR A 249 -9.99 -28.48 -2.37
CA THR A 249 -9.59 -28.05 -3.72
C THR A 249 -10.24 -28.90 -4.82
N ALA A 250 -10.32 -30.23 -4.65
CA ALA A 250 -10.98 -31.11 -5.61
C ALA A 250 -12.49 -30.81 -5.73
N VAL A 251 -13.16 -30.49 -4.62
CA VAL A 251 -14.56 -30.04 -4.61
C VAL A 251 -14.73 -28.71 -5.34
N GLU A 252 -13.89 -27.71 -5.06
CA GLU A 252 -13.96 -26.40 -5.73
C GLU A 252 -13.70 -26.49 -7.23
N ILE A 253 -12.76 -27.36 -7.63
CA ILE A 253 -12.57 -27.68 -9.04
C ILE A 253 -13.87 -28.28 -9.59
N SER A 254 -14.41 -29.33 -8.96
CA SER A 254 -15.62 -30.04 -9.40
C SER A 254 -16.85 -29.14 -9.55
N ARG A 255 -16.98 -28.09 -8.74
CA ARG A 255 -18.06 -27.07 -8.87
C ARG A 255 -17.93 -26.17 -10.10
N SER A 256 -16.72 -25.99 -10.63
CA SER A 256 -16.43 -24.96 -11.63
C SER A 256 -16.50 -25.42 -13.09
N GLY A 257 -16.52 -26.72 -13.35
CA GLY A 257 -16.17 -27.25 -14.68
C GLY A 257 -17.04 -28.38 -15.23
N TRP A 258 -18.12 -28.77 -14.54
CA TRP A 258 -18.94 -29.92 -14.96
C TRP A 258 -20.41 -29.53 -15.05
N ASP A 259 -20.96 -29.59 -16.26
CA ASP A 259 -22.40 -29.52 -16.50
C ASP A 259 -23.04 -30.83 -16.01
N TYR A 260 -23.43 -30.85 -14.73
CA TYR A 260 -24.27 -31.84 -14.05
C TYR A 260 -24.08 -33.29 -14.53
N THR A 261 -22.86 -33.82 -14.37
CA THR A 261 -22.68 -35.26 -14.42
C THR A 261 -23.20 -35.84 -13.10
N GLN A 262 -24.27 -36.62 -13.12
CA GLN A 262 -24.74 -37.39 -11.93
C GLN A 262 -23.75 -38.50 -11.50
N ASN A 263 -22.55 -38.50 -12.07
CA ASN A 263 -21.50 -39.47 -11.85
C ASN A 263 -20.23 -38.75 -11.40
N VAL A 264 -19.50 -39.35 -10.46
CA VAL A 264 -18.20 -38.83 -10.02
C VAL A 264 -17.18 -39.94 -9.86
N VAL A 265 -15.90 -39.61 -10.01
CA VAL A 265 -14.79 -40.49 -9.67
C VAL A 265 -14.27 -40.11 -8.29
N LEU A 266 -14.12 -41.09 -7.39
CA LEU A 266 -13.53 -40.92 -6.07
C LEU A 266 -12.22 -41.69 -5.99
N VAL A 267 -11.14 -40.99 -5.64
CA VAL A 267 -9.80 -41.58 -5.48
C VAL A 267 -9.17 -41.22 -4.14
N ARG A 268 -8.19 -42.02 -3.72
CA ARG A 268 -7.43 -41.74 -2.50
C ARG A 268 -6.55 -40.50 -2.70
N GLY A 269 -6.68 -39.51 -1.81
CA GLY A 269 -5.99 -38.23 -1.95
C GLY A 269 -4.60 -38.16 -1.33
N ASP A 270 -4.25 -39.06 -0.40
CA ASP A 270 -3.01 -39.07 0.38
C ASP A 270 -1.95 -40.06 -0.15
N ASP A 271 -2.26 -40.80 -1.22
CA ASP A 271 -1.37 -41.74 -1.90
C ASP A 271 -1.54 -41.56 -3.42
N PHE A 272 -0.54 -40.97 -4.08
CA PHE A 272 -0.64 -40.38 -5.44
C PHE A 272 -0.62 -41.43 -6.58
N SER A 273 -1.27 -42.58 -6.42
CA SER A 273 -1.28 -43.62 -7.46
C SER A 273 -2.37 -43.50 -8.50
N ASP A 274 -3.44 -42.72 -8.27
CA ASP A 274 -4.68 -42.93 -9.01
C ASP A 274 -5.36 -41.65 -9.54
N ALA A 275 -5.72 -41.74 -10.83
CA ALA A 275 -6.69 -40.98 -11.62
C ALA A 275 -6.26 -39.66 -12.31
N ALA A 276 -6.26 -39.75 -13.64
CA ALA A 276 -6.89 -38.78 -14.51
C ALA A 276 -7.93 -39.52 -15.35
N VAL A 277 -9.15 -39.00 -15.41
CA VAL A 277 -10.26 -39.62 -16.13
C VAL A 277 -10.97 -38.54 -16.94
N ASN A 278 -11.15 -38.78 -18.24
CA ASN A 278 -11.89 -37.85 -19.09
C ASN A 278 -13.39 -37.91 -18.78
N GLY A 279 -14.04 -36.75 -18.68
CA GLY A 279 -15.51 -36.63 -18.61
C GLY A 279 -16.16 -36.76 -17.22
N TYR A 280 -15.40 -36.94 -16.14
CA TYR A 280 -15.95 -37.02 -14.78
C TYR A 280 -15.20 -36.08 -13.81
N PRO A 281 -15.88 -35.46 -12.84
CA PRO A 281 -15.20 -34.79 -11.74
C PRO A 281 -14.45 -35.82 -10.90
N ILE A 282 -13.25 -35.44 -10.43
CA ILE A 282 -12.44 -36.27 -9.55
C ILE A 282 -12.50 -35.67 -8.15
N LEU A 283 -13.11 -36.40 -7.24
CA LEU A 283 -13.12 -36.10 -5.81
C LEU A 283 -12.06 -36.94 -5.10
N LEU A 284 -11.60 -36.43 -3.95
CA LEU A 284 -10.59 -37.10 -3.14
C LEU A 284 -11.19 -37.61 -1.83
N THR A 285 -10.65 -38.71 -1.31
CA THR A 285 -10.97 -39.24 0.02
C THR A 285 -9.71 -39.66 0.76
N GLY A 286 -9.74 -39.69 2.09
CA GLY A 286 -8.79 -40.50 2.85
C GLY A 286 -9.15 -41.98 2.74
N ARG A 287 -8.23 -42.87 3.11
CA ARG A 287 -8.46 -44.33 3.07
C ARG A 287 -9.68 -44.77 3.87
N ASP A 288 -9.74 -44.33 5.13
CA ASP A 288 -10.73 -44.79 6.11
C ASP A 288 -11.75 -43.70 6.47
N LYS A 289 -11.67 -42.53 5.84
CA LYS A 289 -12.55 -41.39 6.14
C LYS A 289 -12.79 -40.53 4.89
N LEU A 290 -14.06 -40.35 4.58
CA LEU A 290 -14.54 -39.38 3.58
C LEU A 290 -14.51 -37.97 4.19
N SER A 291 -14.04 -36.97 3.42
CA SER A 291 -14.10 -35.57 3.85
C SER A 291 -15.57 -35.12 3.97
N PRO A 292 -15.93 -34.35 5.01
CA PRO A 292 -17.27 -33.76 5.11
C PRO A 292 -17.63 -32.91 3.88
N GLU A 293 -16.66 -32.20 3.31
CA GLU A 293 -16.84 -31.36 2.13
C GLU A 293 -17.08 -32.19 0.86
N THR A 294 -16.39 -33.32 0.71
CA THR A 294 -16.65 -34.27 -0.38
C THR A 294 -18.06 -34.87 -0.26
N LEU A 295 -18.47 -35.27 0.95
CA LEU A 295 -19.82 -35.81 1.19
C LEU A 295 -20.90 -34.75 0.92
N ALA A 296 -20.67 -33.51 1.37
CA ALA A 296 -21.58 -32.40 1.12
C ALA A 296 -21.73 -32.12 -0.37
N TYR A 297 -20.64 -32.09 -1.13
CA TYR A 297 -20.68 -31.90 -2.58
C TYR A 297 -21.43 -33.03 -3.30
N ILE A 298 -21.22 -34.29 -2.92
CA ILE A 298 -21.96 -35.44 -3.48
C ILE A 298 -23.48 -35.23 -3.32
N SER A 299 -23.92 -34.72 -2.18
CA SER A 299 -25.33 -34.41 -1.94
C SER A 299 -25.81 -33.16 -2.68
N GLU A 300 -25.02 -32.09 -2.69
CA GLU A 300 -25.34 -30.79 -3.34
C GLU A 300 -25.47 -30.93 -4.86
N ALA A 301 -24.55 -31.68 -5.47
CA ALA A 301 -24.51 -31.92 -6.91
C ALA A 301 -25.42 -33.09 -7.35
N GLU A 302 -26.24 -33.63 -6.44
CA GLU A 302 -27.17 -34.74 -6.70
C GLU A 302 -26.52 -35.94 -7.41
N ILE A 303 -25.31 -36.29 -6.97
CA ILE A 303 -24.57 -37.42 -7.56
C ILE A 303 -25.32 -38.72 -7.27
N THR A 304 -25.66 -39.46 -8.33
CA THR A 304 -26.38 -40.74 -8.22
C THR A 304 -25.47 -41.95 -8.28
N ARG A 305 -24.25 -41.79 -8.81
CA ARG A 305 -23.28 -42.89 -8.97
C ARG A 305 -21.85 -42.42 -8.68
N THR A 306 -21.11 -43.24 -7.95
CA THR A 306 -19.69 -43.00 -7.65
C THR A 306 -18.81 -44.14 -8.15
N LEU A 307 -17.80 -43.82 -8.95
CA LEU A 307 -16.77 -44.75 -9.38
C LEU A 307 -15.58 -44.62 -8.42
N VAL A 308 -15.31 -45.67 -7.65
CA VAL A 308 -14.22 -45.69 -6.67
C VAL A 308 -13.00 -46.37 -7.28
N ILE A 309 -11.91 -45.63 -7.47
CA ILE A 309 -10.66 -46.17 -8.01
C ILE A 309 -9.80 -46.69 -6.86
N GLY A 310 -9.34 -47.93 -7.00
CA GLY A 310 -8.47 -48.59 -6.04
C GLY A 310 -9.20 -49.61 -5.17
N GLY A 311 -8.43 -50.62 -4.72
CA GLY A 311 -8.92 -51.69 -3.85
C GLY A 311 -9.24 -51.22 -2.43
N ASN A 312 -9.61 -52.17 -1.56
CA ASN A 312 -9.93 -51.90 -0.14
C ASN A 312 -8.73 -51.32 0.65
N SER A 313 -7.50 -51.53 0.18
CA SER A 313 -6.29 -50.93 0.76
C SER A 313 -6.19 -49.42 0.50
N ALA A 314 -6.74 -48.95 -0.62
CA ALA A 314 -6.75 -47.54 -1.01
C ALA A 314 -8.00 -46.82 -0.50
N VAL A 315 -9.18 -47.39 -0.72
CA VAL A 315 -10.45 -46.85 -0.22
C VAL A 315 -11.20 -47.95 0.50
N SER A 316 -11.29 -47.83 1.82
CA SER A 316 -11.91 -48.82 2.69
C SER A 316 -13.37 -49.09 2.32
N GLU A 317 -13.84 -50.28 2.66
CA GLU A 317 -15.24 -50.67 2.52
C GLU A 317 -16.19 -49.76 3.31
N ALA A 318 -15.72 -49.20 4.44
CA ALA A 318 -16.48 -48.25 5.23
C ALA A 318 -16.73 -46.93 4.48
N VAL A 319 -15.75 -46.40 3.75
CA VAL A 319 -15.93 -45.23 2.88
C VAL A 319 -16.79 -45.60 1.67
N PHE A 320 -16.53 -46.74 1.04
CA PHE A 320 -17.25 -47.21 -0.15
C PHE A 320 -18.76 -47.24 0.06
N ARG A 321 -19.23 -47.76 1.20
CA ARG A 321 -20.66 -47.89 1.53
C ARG A 321 -21.38 -46.57 1.80
N GLN A 322 -20.67 -45.47 2.00
CA GLN A 322 -21.26 -44.14 2.22
C GLN A 322 -21.66 -43.45 0.92
N LEU A 323 -21.23 -43.98 -0.22
CA LEU A 323 -21.33 -43.33 -1.53
C LEU A 323 -22.59 -43.79 -2.28
N PRO A 324 -23.16 -42.95 -3.17
CA PRO A 324 -24.32 -43.31 -3.99
C PRO A 324 -23.93 -44.28 -5.11
N GLN A 325 -24.68 -45.39 -5.22
CA GLN A 325 -24.47 -46.50 -6.19
C GLN A 325 -22.98 -46.76 -6.50
N PRO A 326 -22.17 -47.10 -5.48
CA PRO A 326 -20.73 -47.14 -5.64
C PRO A 326 -20.31 -48.34 -6.50
N HIS A 327 -19.40 -48.10 -7.44
CA HIS A 327 -18.80 -49.13 -8.28
C HIS A 327 -17.28 -49.05 -8.16
N ARG A 328 -16.65 -50.15 -7.74
CA ARG A 328 -15.20 -50.21 -7.53
C ARG A 328 -14.50 -50.64 -8.82
N ILE A 329 -13.47 -49.88 -9.21
CA ILE A 329 -12.54 -50.22 -10.28
C ILE A 329 -11.18 -50.43 -9.62
N SER A 330 -10.71 -51.67 -9.61
CA SER A 330 -9.49 -52.03 -8.89
C SER A 330 -8.87 -53.31 -9.44
N GLY A 331 -7.54 -53.37 -9.45
CA GLY A 331 -6.78 -54.58 -9.71
C GLY A 331 -5.92 -55.00 -8.50
N ALA A 332 -5.19 -56.11 -8.65
CA ALA A 332 -4.32 -56.64 -7.60
C ALA A 332 -3.16 -55.67 -7.27
N THR A 333 -2.69 -54.92 -8.26
CA THR A 333 -1.67 -53.90 -8.13
C THR A 333 -2.14 -52.55 -8.67
N ARG A 334 -1.32 -51.50 -8.49
CA ARG A 334 -1.56 -50.19 -9.14
C ARG A 334 -1.52 -50.27 -10.67
N TYR A 335 -0.74 -51.20 -11.20
CA TYR A 335 -0.64 -51.44 -12.64
C TYR A 335 -1.93 -52.06 -13.18
N ASP A 336 -2.45 -53.06 -12.47
CA ASP A 336 -3.73 -53.69 -12.83
C ASP A 336 -4.91 -52.73 -12.64
N THR A 337 -4.89 -51.90 -11.58
CA THR A 337 -5.93 -50.87 -11.38
C THR A 337 -5.94 -49.85 -12.52
N ALA A 338 -4.77 -49.46 -13.04
CA ALA A 338 -4.70 -48.59 -14.21
C ALA A 338 -5.30 -49.26 -15.46
N ILE A 339 -5.06 -50.56 -15.65
CA ILE A 339 -5.63 -51.35 -16.76
C ILE A 339 -7.16 -51.42 -16.66
N GLU A 340 -7.69 -51.75 -15.48
CA GLU A 340 -9.14 -51.78 -15.24
C GLU A 340 -9.78 -50.40 -15.47
N GLY A 341 -9.10 -49.33 -15.01
CA GLY A 341 -9.50 -47.96 -15.31
C GLY A 341 -9.53 -47.67 -16.81
N TYR A 342 -8.49 -48.10 -17.55
CA TYR A 342 -8.45 -47.92 -19.00
C TYR A 342 -9.59 -48.65 -19.71
N ILE A 343 -9.85 -49.92 -19.36
CA ILE A 343 -10.93 -50.71 -19.93
C ILE A 343 -12.29 -50.04 -19.67
N HIS A 344 -12.49 -49.50 -18.47
CA HIS A 344 -13.75 -48.85 -18.08
C HIS A 344 -13.97 -47.50 -18.79
N PHE A 345 -12.97 -46.62 -18.76
CA PHE A 345 -13.12 -45.23 -19.22
C PHE A 345 -12.86 -45.06 -20.72
N TYR A 346 -12.09 -45.96 -21.33
CA TYR A 346 -11.68 -45.89 -22.73
C TYR A 346 -12.00 -47.20 -23.48
N PRO A 347 -13.25 -47.70 -23.43
CA PRO A 347 -13.59 -49.00 -23.99
C PRO A 347 -13.43 -49.07 -25.51
N LEU A 348 -13.49 -47.94 -26.21
CA LEU A 348 -13.37 -47.84 -27.68
C LEU A 348 -12.02 -47.31 -28.15
N SER A 349 -11.08 -47.03 -27.23
CA SER A 349 -9.77 -46.46 -27.61
C SER A 349 -8.84 -47.54 -28.12
N ASP A 350 -8.19 -47.28 -29.25
CA ASP A 350 -7.10 -48.05 -29.84
C ASP A 350 -5.72 -47.42 -29.56
N SER A 351 -5.72 -46.33 -28.79
CA SER A 351 -4.55 -45.53 -28.46
C SER A 351 -4.22 -45.65 -26.99
N LEU A 352 -2.93 -45.73 -26.67
CA LEU A 352 -2.46 -45.98 -25.31
C LEU A 352 -1.25 -45.10 -24.95
N PHE A 353 -1.27 -44.53 -23.76
CA PHE A 353 -0.11 -43.82 -23.20
C PHE A 353 0.46 -44.63 -22.05
N VAL A 354 1.79 -44.62 -21.90
CA VAL A 354 2.48 -45.38 -20.85
C VAL A 354 3.43 -44.48 -20.09
N SER A 355 3.45 -44.58 -18.77
CA SER A 355 4.42 -43.91 -17.89
C SER A 355 4.92 -44.85 -16.79
N THR A 356 5.99 -44.47 -16.10
CA THR A 356 6.53 -45.28 -14.99
C THR A 356 5.59 -45.27 -13.79
N GLY A 357 5.38 -46.42 -13.14
CA GLY A 357 4.60 -46.49 -11.90
C GLY A 357 5.37 -46.14 -10.61
N HIS A 358 6.66 -45.80 -10.74
CA HIS A 358 7.55 -45.48 -9.62
C HIS A 358 7.52 -43.99 -9.24
N SER A 359 7.10 -43.12 -10.16
CA SER A 359 6.96 -41.67 -9.97
C SER A 359 5.72 -41.18 -10.73
N PHE A 360 5.25 -39.96 -10.44
CA PHE A 360 3.99 -39.47 -10.99
C PHE A 360 4.13 -38.27 -11.93
N ALA A 361 5.31 -37.63 -12.04
CA ALA A 361 5.46 -36.37 -12.76
C ALA A 361 5.15 -36.51 -14.27
N ASP A 362 5.67 -37.56 -14.90
CA ASP A 362 5.46 -37.86 -16.32
C ASP A 362 4.00 -38.26 -16.59
N ALA A 363 3.42 -39.09 -15.71
CA ALA A 363 2.02 -39.51 -15.80
C ALA A 363 1.06 -38.32 -15.61
N LEU A 364 1.31 -37.46 -14.63
CA LEU A 364 0.48 -36.29 -14.31
C LEU A 364 0.47 -35.28 -15.46
N THR A 365 1.64 -34.97 -16.02
CA THR A 365 1.76 -34.01 -17.14
C THR A 365 1.21 -34.59 -18.45
N GLY A 366 1.43 -35.89 -18.68
CA GLY A 366 0.94 -36.59 -19.86
C GLY A 366 -0.56 -36.92 -19.84
N ALA A 367 -1.18 -37.00 -18.67
CA ALA A 367 -2.59 -37.37 -18.54
C ALA A 367 -3.56 -36.41 -19.25
N ALA A 368 -3.29 -35.11 -19.24
CA ALA A 368 -4.10 -34.13 -19.97
C ALA A 368 -4.03 -34.36 -21.49
N LEU A 369 -2.86 -34.75 -22.01
CA LEU A 369 -2.68 -35.12 -23.42
C LEU A 369 -3.41 -36.42 -23.74
N ALA A 370 -3.26 -37.45 -22.90
CA ALA A 370 -3.97 -38.72 -23.07
C ALA A 370 -5.49 -38.53 -23.12
N ALA A 371 -6.04 -37.76 -22.17
CA ALA A 371 -7.46 -37.43 -22.13
C ALA A 371 -7.94 -36.68 -23.38
N LYS A 372 -7.14 -35.74 -23.90
CA LYS A 372 -7.42 -35.02 -25.17
C LYS A 372 -7.51 -35.97 -26.37
N HIS A 373 -6.74 -37.07 -26.35
CA HIS A 373 -6.77 -38.11 -27.39
C HIS A 373 -7.79 -39.23 -27.09
N GLY A 374 -8.64 -39.08 -26.08
CA GLY A 374 -9.61 -40.12 -25.73
C GLY A 374 -8.95 -41.43 -25.28
N ALA A 375 -7.80 -41.33 -24.60
CA ALA A 375 -7.03 -42.47 -24.09
C ALA A 375 -6.63 -42.24 -22.62
N GLY A 376 -6.24 -43.33 -21.96
CA GLY A 376 -5.69 -43.30 -20.61
C GLY A 376 -4.16 -43.43 -20.58
N VAL A 377 -3.57 -43.12 -19.43
CA VAL A 377 -2.17 -43.42 -19.12
C VAL A 377 -2.12 -44.69 -18.30
N LEU A 378 -1.44 -45.72 -18.80
CA LEU A 378 -1.12 -46.92 -18.04
C LEU A 378 0.25 -46.80 -17.39
N LEU A 379 0.39 -47.47 -16.24
CA LEU A 379 1.63 -47.51 -15.49
C LEU A 379 2.41 -48.77 -15.87
N VAL A 380 3.73 -48.67 -16.00
CA VAL A 380 4.63 -49.82 -16.12
C VAL A 380 5.74 -49.78 -15.07
N GLY A 381 6.14 -50.96 -14.61
CA GLY A 381 7.29 -51.14 -13.74
C GLY A 381 8.54 -51.51 -14.54
N SER A 382 9.54 -52.08 -13.86
CA SER A 382 10.71 -52.69 -14.53
C SER A 382 10.36 -53.96 -15.31
N GLN A 383 9.16 -54.51 -15.08
CA GLN A 383 8.57 -55.63 -15.80
C GLN A 383 7.19 -55.21 -16.31
N ILE A 384 6.82 -55.72 -17.49
CA ILE A 384 5.51 -55.47 -18.07
C ILE A 384 4.50 -56.43 -17.42
N PRO A 385 3.39 -55.92 -16.83
CA PRO A 385 2.32 -56.77 -16.35
C PRO A 385 1.77 -57.66 -17.47
N GLN A 386 1.50 -58.94 -17.19
CA GLN A 386 0.90 -59.85 -18.18
C GLN A 386 -0.46 -59.32 -18.69
N THR A 387 -1.21 -58.65 -17.82
CA THR A 387 -2.47 -57.97 -18.11
C THR A 387 -2.33 -56.88 -19.18
N LEU A 388 -1.16 -56.26 -19.32
CA LEU A 388 -0.90 -55.25 -20.35
C LEU A 388 -0.69 -55.88 -21.74
N ASP A 389 0.04 -57.01 -21.83
CA ASP A 389 0.23 -57.74 -23.11
C ASP A 389 -1.12 -58.23 -23.65
N LEU A 390 -1.98 -58.75 -22.77
CA LEU A 390 -3.35 -59.15 -23.10
C LEU A 390 -4.18 -57.96 -23.59
N LEU A 391 -4.16 -56.82 -22.87
CA LEU A 391 -4.89 -55.62 -23.29
C LEU A 391 -4.46 -55.13 -24.68
N ILE A 392 -3.15 -55.05 -24.93
CA ILE A 392 -2.60 -54.61 -26.23
C ILE A 392 -3.12 -55.51 -27.35
N THR A 393 -3.09 -56.84 -27.13
CA THR A 393 -3.53 -57.83 -28.11
C THR A 393 -5.05 -57.80 -28.33
N GLU A 394 -5.84 -57.81 -27.26
CA GLU A 394 -7.31 -57.90 -27.35
C GLU A 394 -7.96 -56.63 -27.91
N LYS A 395 -7.42 -55.45 -27.56
CA LYS A 395 -7.93 -54.17 -28.07
C LYS A 395 -7.29 -53.75 -29.40
N GLN A 396 -6.36 -54.53 -29.94
CA GLN A 396 -5.66 -54.21 -31.18
C GLN A 396 -5.06 -52.79 -31.14
N ILE A 397 -4.35 -52.47 -30.05
CA ILE A 397 -3.79 -51.14 -29.84
C ILE A 397 -2.85 -50.80 -31.00
N THR A 398 -3.18 -49.74 -31.75
CA THR A 398 -2.48 -49.33 -32.98
C THR A 398 -1.45 -48.23 -32.71
N SER A 399 -1.62 -47.48 -31.61
CA SER A 399 -0.78 -46.35 -31.25
C SER A 399 -0.41 -46.39 -29.77
N LEU A 400 0.89 -46.33 -29.49
CA LEU A 400 1.40 -46.26 -28.12
C LEU A 400 2.44 -45.16 -27.98
N THR A 401 2.28 -44.31 -26.96
CA THR A 401 3.23 -43.24 -26.65
C THR A 401 3.79 -43.40 -25.23
N ILE A 402 5.10 -43.28 -25.08
CA ILE A 402 5.80 -43.31 -23.79
C ILE A 402 5.99 -41.90 -23.24
N PHE A 403 5.63 -41.70 -21.97
CA PHE A 403 5.98 -40.52 -21.18
C PHE A 403 7.10 -40.85 -20.19
N GLY A 404 8.23 -40.17 -20.36
CA GLY A 404 9.42 -40.31 -19.52
C GLY A 404 10.64 -40.77 -20.32
N GLY A 405 11.83 -40.37 -19.86
CA GLY A 405 13.10 -40.79 -20.47
C GLY A 405 13.49 -42.21 -20.08
N SER A 406 14.64 -42.67 -20.58
CA SER A 406 15.16 -44.03 -20.35
C SER A 406 15.44 -44.37 -18.88
N GLY A 407 15.59 -43.37 -18.02
CA GLY A 407 15.69 -43.56 -16.56
C GLY A 407 14.35 -43.87 -15.88
N ALA A 408 13.23 -43.45 -16.48
CA ALA A 408 11.88 -43.72 -15.98
C ALA A 408 11.31 -45.02 -16.56
N ILE A 409 11.52 -45.23 -17.87
CA ILE A 409 11.19 -46.46 -18.59
C ILE A 409 12.44 -46.95 -19.31
N PRO A 410 13.11 -48.01 -18.82
CA PRO A 410 14.31 -48.56 -19.45
C PRO A 410 14.05 -49.03 -20.89
N SER A 411 15.06 -48.91 -21.76
CA SER A 411 14.97 -49.33 -23.17
C SER A 411 14.61 -50.81 -23.35
N SER A 412 14.86 -51.67 -22.35
CA SER A 412 14.42 -53.06 -22.35
C SER A 412 12.89 -53.22 -22.22
N VAL A 413 12.24 -52.33 -21.46
CA VAL A 413 10.78 -52.25 -21.34
C VAL A 413 10.19 -51.70 -22.63
N GLU A 414 10.75 -50.61 -23.16
CA GLU A 414 10.37 -50.04 -24.46
C GLU A 414 10.43 -51.09 -25.57
N ALA A 415 11.55 -51.81 -25.72
CA ALA A 415 11.71 -52.87 -26.73
C ALA A 415 10.73 -54.04 -26.53
N SER A 416 10.30 -54.28 -25.30
CA SER A 416 9.29 -55.31 -25.02
C SER A 416 7.89 -54.84 -25.43
N ILE A 417 7.53 -53.58 -25.16
CA ILE A 417 6.29 -52.96 -25.65
C ILE A 417 6.26 -52.92 -27.17
N SER A 418 7.35 -52.52 -27.83
CA SER A 418 7.42 -52.48 -29.31
C SER A 418 7.19 -53.85 -29.95
N ARG A 419 7.68 -54.93 -29.33
CA ARG A 419 7.44 -56.30 -29.80
C ARG A 419 5.98 -56.73 -29.62
N MET A 420 5.27 -56.21 -28.62
CA MET A 420 3.84 -56.51 -28.41
C MET A 420 2.97 -55.88 -29.50
N LEU A 421 3.31 -54.66 -29.95
CA LEU A 421 2.58 -53.95 -31.01
C LEU A 421 2.81 -54.52 -32.42
N GLN A 422 3.75 -55.46 -32.59
CA GLN A 422 4.05 -56.11 -33.87
C GLN A 422 3.34 -57.46 -34.05
N LYS A 423 2.67 -57.96 -33.00
CA LYS A 423 1.84 -59.17 -33.06
C LYS A 423 0.46 -58.81 -33.60
#